data_AF-A0A933XKL1-F1
#
_entry.id   AF-A0A933XKL1-F1
#
_cell.length_a   1.000
_cell.length_b   1.000
_cell.length_c   1.000
_cell.angle_alpha   90.00
_cell.angle_beta   90.00
_cell.angle_gamma   90.00
#
_symmetry.space_group_name_H-M   'P 1'
#
loop_
_entity.id
_entity.type
_entity.pdbx_description
1 polymer ?
#
loop_
_entity_poly.entity_id
_entity_poly.type
_entity_poly.pdbx_seq_one_letter_code
_entity_poly.pdbx_strand_id
1 'polypeptide(L)'
;MAEKLSHEEFVKKAIVTLRKEGYKGIHTVYSGFNTAFKKYFDGEDPVKVTNRLAAEGKIAIRPVKGGVMLYLPEDAPKTSDAGDDALKKMGL
;
A
#
# COMPACT_ATOMS: atom_id res chain seq x y z
N MET A 1 -28.83 7.29 -2.25
CA MET A 1 -27.93 6.54 -1.34
C MET A 1 -26.54 6.69 -1.91
N ALA A 2 -25.53 7.07 -1.12
CA ALA A 2 -24.16 7.08 -1.63
C ALA A 2 -23.72 5.63 -1.85
N GLU A 3 -23.31 5.29 -3.07
CA GLU A 3 -22.80 3.96 -3.38
C GLU A 3 -21.53 3.68 -2.56
N LYS A 4 -21.37 2.43 -2.13
CA LYS A 4 -20.19 1.98 -1.38
C LYS A 4 -18.98 2.10 -2.31
N LEU A 5 -17.88 2.64 -1.80
CA LEU A 5 -16.65 2.76 -2.57
C LEU A 5 -16.18 1.38 -3.00
N SER A 6 -15.68 1.27 -4.23
CA SER A 6 -14.93 0.09 -4.66
C SER A 6 -13.66 -0.07 -3.82
N HIS A 7 -13.05 -1.25 -3.88
CA HIS A 7 -11.76 -1.50 -3.22
C HIS A 7 -10.69 -0.50 -3.68
N GLU A 8 -10.61 -0.23 -4.98
CA GLU A 8 -9.64 0.71 -5.54
C GLU A 8 -9.83 2.12 -4.97
N GLU A 9 -11.07 2.64 -5.02
CA GLU A 9 -11.39 3.98 -4.53
C GLU A 9 -11.16 4.11 -3.02
N PHE A 10 -11.56 3.09 -2.26
CA PHE A 10 -11.37 3.07 -0.82
C PHE A 10 -9.87 3.14 -0.47
N VAL A 11 -9.04 2.33 -1.12
CA VAL A 11 -7.60 2.27 -0.82
C VAL A 11 -6.91 3.57 -1.24
N LYS A 12 -7.20 4.10 -2.42
CA LYS A 12 -6.63 5.38 -2.89
C LYS A 12 -7.02 6.53 -1.96
N LYS A 13 -8.30 6.59 -1.56
CA LYS A 13 -8.78 7.57 -0.58
C LYS A 13 -8.06 7.42 0.76
N ALA A 14 -7.90 6.20 1.27
CA ALA A 14 -7.20 5.94 2.51
C ALA A 14 -5.73 6.40 2.46
N ILE A 15 -5.02 6.15 1.36
CA ILE A 15 -3.63 6.62 1.18
C ILE A 15 -3.55 8.14 1.30
N VAL A 16 -4.43 8.87 0.61
CA VAL A 16 -4.41 10.34 0.60
C VAL A 16 -4.86 10.94 1.95
N THR A 17 -5.85 10.33 2.60
CA THR A 17 -6.44 10.86 3.83
C THR A 17 -5.67 10.47 5.09
N LEU A 18 -5.07 9.27 5.13
CA LEU A 18 -4.39 8.76 6.32
C LEU A 18 -2.87 8.99 6.31
N ARG A 19 -2.29 9.46 5.19
CA ARG A 19 -0.87 9.82 5.15
C ARG A 19 -0.60 11.03 6.04
N LYS A 20 0.51 10.98 6.78
CA LYS A 20 0.98 12.10 7.57
C LYS A 20 1.60 13.15 6.64
N GLU A 21 1.61 14.41 7.09
CA GLU A 21 2.25 15.49 6.37
C GLU A 21 3.72 15.17 6.03
N GLY A 22 4.13 15.42 4.78
CA GLY A 22 5.46 15.07 4.27
C GLY A 22 5.63 13.61 3.83
N TYR A 23 4.64 12.73 4.06
CA TYR A 23 4.70 11.33 3.63
C TYR A 23 3.83 11.08 2.40
N LYS A 24 4.35 10.25 1.49
CA LYS A 24 3.66 9.88 0.24
C LYS A 24 2.76 8.64 0.34
N GLY A 25 2.83 7.90 1.43
CA GLY A 25 2.11 6.64 1.63
C GLY A 25 1.76 6.37 3.08
N ILE A 26 1.13 5.23 3.32
CA ILE A 26 0.62 4.82 4.64
C ILE A 26 1.11 3.42 5.02
N HIS A 27 1.42 3.22 6.30
CA HIS A 27 1.69 1.89 6.85
C HIS A 27 0.37 1.18 7.19
N THR A 28 0.12 -0.02 6.68
CA THR A 28 -1.19 -0.70 6.81
C THR A 28 -1.64 -0.95 8.25
N VAL A 29 -0.68 -1.24 9.15
CA VAL A 29 -0.94 -1.39 10.59
C VAL A 29 -1.06 -0.04 11.31
N TYR A 30 -0.01 0.79 11.29
CA TYR A 30 0.04 2.02 12.09
C TYR A 30 -0.95 3.12 11.66
N SER A 31 -1.42 3.10 10.42
CA SER A 31 -2.49 4.02 9.97
C SER A 31 -3.89 3.57 10.40
N GLY A 32 -4.04 2.36 10.97
CA GLY A 32 -5.34 1.75 11.23
C GLY A 32 -6.07 1.25 9.99
N PHE A 33 -5.43 1.30 8.81
CA PHE A 33 -6.03 0.92 7.53
C PHE A 33 -6.60 -0.50 7.55
N ASN A 34 -5.89 -1.50 8.08
CA ASN A 34 -6.38 -2.88 8.10
C ASN A 34 -7.69 -3.03 8.86
N THR A 35 -7.81 -2.35 10.00
CA THR A 35 -9.02 -2.37 10.83
C THR A 35 -10.17 -1.64 10.14
N ALA A 36 -9.89 -0.47 9.55
CA ALA A 36 -10.87 0.31 8.80
C ALA A 36 -11.40 -0.45 7.58
N PHE A 37 -10.50 -1.09 6.82
CA PHE A 37 -10.84 -1.88 5.64
C PHE A 37 -11.76 -3.04 5.99
N LYS A 38 -11.38 -3.85 7.00
CA LYS A 38 -12.20 -4.98 7.47
C LYS A 38 -13.58 -4.53 7.93
N LYS A 39 -13.69 -3.40 8.63
CA LYS A 39 -14.99 -2.85 9.04
C LYS A 39 -15.83 -2.37 7.86
N TYR A 40 -15.19 -1.76 6.86
CA TYR A 40 -15.89 -1.22 5.70
C TYR A 40 -16.36 -2.33 4.75
N PHE A 41 -15.56 -3.37 4.54
CA PHE A 41 -15.83 -4.49 3.64
C PHE A 41 -16.18 -5.78 4.39
N ASP A 42 -16.94 -5.69 5.48
CA ASP A 42 -17.60 -6.85 6.12
C ASP A 42 -16.67 -8.04 6.43
N GLY A 43 -15.43 -7.74 6.86
CA GLY A 43 -14.42 -8.74 7.24
C GLY A 43 -13.52 -9.22 6.11
N GLU A 44 -13.62 -8.68 4.90
CA GLU A 44 -12.72 -9.00 3.79
C GLU A 44 -11.24 -8.82 4.17
N ASP A 45 -10.38 -9.64 3.57
CA ASP A 45 -8.94 -9.63 3.85
C ASP A 45 -8.23 -8.49 3.11
N PRO A 46 -7.75 -7.44 3.82
CA PRO A 46 -7.06 -6.32 3.19
C PRO A 46 -5.77 -6.75 2.48
N VAL A 47 -5.11 -7.85 2.93
CA VAL A 47 -3.87 -8.32 2.32
C VAL A 47 -4.15 -8.89 0.93
N LYS A 48 -5.18 -9.71 0.78
CA LYS A 48 -5.57 -10.26 -0.53
C LYS A 48 -5.95 -9.15 -1.50
N VAL A 49 -6.78 -8.21 -1.05
CA VAL A 49 -7.26 -7.13 -1.92
C VAL A 49 -6.15 -6.17 -2.32
N THR A 50 -5.32 -5.73 -1.38
CA THR A 50 -4.21 -4.82 -1.71
C THR A 50 -3.18 -5.47 -2.61
N ASN A 51 -2.83 -6.75 -2.39
CA ASN A 51 -1.93 -7.48 -3.29
C ASN A 51 -2.51 -7.60 -4.71
N ARG A 52 -3.81 -7.89 -4.84
CA ARG A 52 -4.49 -7.90 -6.15
C ARG A 52 -4.38 -6.54 -6.84
N LEU A 53 -4.74 -5.46 -6.13
CA LEU A 53 -4.66 -4.09 -6.67
C LEU A 53 -3.23 -3.69 -7.05
N ALA A 54 -2.23 -4.16 -6.32
CA ALA A 54 -0.83 -3.93 -6.65
C ALA A 54 -0.40 -4.69 -7.90
N ALA A 55 -0.83 -5.95 -8.05
CA ALA A 55 -0.59 -6.74 -9.26
C ALA A 55 -1.26 -6.13 -10.50
N GLU A 56 -2.41 -5.47 -10.32
CA GLU A 56 -3.12 -4.71 -11.36
C GLU A 56 -2.51 -3.31 -11.61
N GLY A 57 -1.46 -2.91 -10.88
CA GLY A 57 -0.82 -1.60 -11.01
C GLY A 57 -1.66 -0.42 -10.49
N LYS A 58 -2.74 -0.69 -9.74
CA LYS A 58 -3.64 0.34 -9.20
C LYS A 58 -3.07 1.07 -7.99
N ILE A 59 -2.20 0.40 -7.25
CA ILE A 59 -1.44 0.92 -6.09
C ILE A 59 -0.03 0.32 -6.11
N ALA A 60 0.87 0.88 -5.31
CA ALA A 60 2.17 0.26 -5.05
C ALA A 60 2.28 -0.21 -3.59
N ILE A 61 2.89 -1.38 -3.40
CA ILE A 61 3.15 -1.98 -2.09
C ILE A 61 4.66 -2.06 -1.89
N ARG A 62 5.13 -1.61 -0.73
CA ARG A 62 6.52 -1.80 -0.31
C ARG A 62 6.56 -2.59 1.00
N PRO A 63 7.25 -3.73 1.06
CA PRO A 63 7.48 -4.44 2.30
C PRO A 63 8.31 -3.59 3.27
N VAL A 64 7.91 -3.57 4.54
CA VAL A 64 8.65 -2.91 5.62
C VAL A 64 8.59 -3.77 6.88
N LYS A 65 9.40 -3.43 7.89
CA LYS A 65 9.36 -4.16 9.16
C LYS A 65 7.96 -4.03 9.80
N GLY A 66 7.30 -5.17 10.02
CA GLY A 66 5.99 -5.22 10.69
C GLY A 66 4.77 -4.96 9.80
N GLY A 67 4.93 -4.93 8.47
CA GLY A 67 3.80 -4.78 7.56
C GLY A 67 4.22 -4.34 6.16
N VAL A 68 3.36 -3.54 5.53
CA VAL A 68 3.63 -2.95 4.22
C VAL A 68 3.25 -1.48 4.21
N MET A 69 3.94 -0.72 3.36
CA MET A 69 3.54 0.63 2.99
C MET A 69 2.72 0.58 1.70
N LEU A 70 1.60 1.31 1.67
CA LEU A 70 0.78 1.53 0.49
C LEU A 70 1.04 2.92 -0.07
N TYR A 71 1.17 3.03 -1.39
CA TYR A 71 1.34 4.28 -2.12
C TYR A 71 0.41 4.33 -3.33
N LEU A 72 0.11 5.54 -3.80
CA LEU A 72 -0.36 5.71 -5.17
C LEU A 72 0.80 5.31 -6.12
N PRO A 73 0.51 4.74 -7.31
CA PRO A 73 1.55 4.29 -8.24
C PRO A 73 2.60 5.38 -8.55
N GLU A 74 2.16 6.61 -8.73
CA GLU A 74 2.99 7.79 -9.05
C GLU A 74 3.83 8.31 -7.88
N ASP A 75 3.42 7.99 -6.65
CA ASP A 75 4.03 8.47 -5.41
C ASP A 75 4.99 7.44 -4.79
N ALA A 76 5.04 6.24 -5.35
CA ALA A 76 5.89 5.17 -4.88
C ALA A 76 7.37 5.59 -4.98
N PRO A 77 8.17 5.45 -3.90
CA PRO A 77 9.58 5.73 -3.97
C PRO A 77 10.23 4.77 -4.97
N LYS A 78 10.96 5.34 -5.95
CA LYS A 78 11.81 4.54 -6.85
C LYS A 78 12.82 3.81 -5.96
N THR A 79 12.73 2.51 -5.88
CA THR A 79 13.83 1.71 -5.35
C THR A 79 14.99 1.90 -6.30
N SER A 80 16.07 2.53 -5.84
CA SER A 80 17.40 2.21 -6.37
C SER A 80 17.49 0.70 -6.39
N ASP A 81 17.98 0.13 -7.49
CA ASP A 81 17.93 -1.32 -7.71
C ASP A 81 18.76 -2.03 -6.63
N ALA A 82 18.09 -2.35 -5.54
CA ALA A 82 18.70 -2.96 -4.36
C ALA A 82 19.16 -4.38 -4.70
N GLY A 83 18.61 -4.95 -5.77
CA GLY A 83 19.10 -6.17 -6.41
C GLY A 83 20.49 -5.95 -6.96
N ASP A 84 20.66 -4.96 -7.85
CA ASP A 84 21.98 -4.64 -8.41
C ASP A 84 23.01 -4.29 -7.32
N ASP A 85 22.65 -3.49 -6.31
CA ASP A 85 23.53 -3.18 -5.18
C ASP A 85 23.87 -4.41 -4.33
N ALA A 86 22.92 -5.34 -4.17
CA ALA A 86 23.15 -6.59 -3.45
C ALA A 86 24.04 -7.54 -4.25
N LEU A 87 23.78 -7.72 -5.55
CA LEU A 87 24.58 -8.52 -6.47
C LEU A 87 26.03 -8.02 -6.48
N LYS A 88 26.20 -6.71 -6.61
CA LYS A 88 27.52 -6.07 -6.54
C LYS A 88 28.24 -6.31 -5.20
N LYS A 89 27.53 -6.28 -4.07
CA LYS A 89 28.11 -6.62 -2.75
C LYS A 89 28.43 -8.10 -2.59
N MET A 90 27.71 -8.96 -3.31
CA MET A 90 27.98 -10.40 -3.39
C MET A 90 29.11 -10.72 -4.38
N GLY A 91 29.57 -9.74 -5.16
CA GLY A 91 30.59 -9.92 -6.19
C GLY A 91 30.08 -10.67 -7.42
N LEU A 92 28.77 -10.61 -7.69
CA LEU A 92 28.10 -11.18 -8.85
C LEU A 92 27.84 -10.12 -9.93
#